data_AF-A0A2J6HSS2-F1
#
_entry.id   AF-A0A2J6HSS2-F1
#
_cell.length_a   1.000
_cell.length_b   1.000
_cell.length_c   1.000
_cell.angle_alpha   90.00
_cell.angle_beta   90.00
_cell.angle_gamma   90.00
#
_symmetry.space_group_name_H-M   'P 1'
#
loop_
_entity.id
_entity.type
_entity.pdbx_description
1 polymer ?
#
loop_
_entity_poly.entity_id
_entity_poly.type
_entity_poly.pdbx_seq_one_letter_code
_entity_poly.pdbx_strand_id
1 'polypeptide(L)' 'MNTVINRIRADLKESQINIYVFLVFIPIAFLSYLFHEFGHWTFGEILGDDMVLSLNNAAPKSGVFSSS' A
#
# COMPACT_ATOMS: atom_id res chain seq x y z
N MET A 1 20.64 -2.33 -20.11
CA MET A 1 19.90 -3.18 -19.14
C MET A 1 20.74 -3.63 -17.93
N ASN A 2 22.05 -3.88 -18.06
CA ASN A 2 22.90 -4.35 -16.95
C ASN A 2 23.27 -3.29 -15.87
N THR A 3 23.27 -2.00 -16.20
CA THR A 3 23.73 -0.94 -15.28
C THR A 3 22.82 -0.74 -14.07
N VAL A 4 21.50 -0.85 -14.24
CA VAL A 4 20.53 -0.67 -13.15
C VAL A 4 20.60 -1.83 -12.15
N ILE A 5 20.68 -3.07 -12.64
CA ILE A 5 20.80 -4.27 -11.80
C ILE A 5 22.09 -4.23 -10.98
N ASN A 6 23.19 -3.78 -11.57
CA ASN A 6 24.48 -3.66 -10.88
C ASN A 6 24.44 -2.61 -9.77
N ARG A 7 23.75 -1.48 -9.97
CA ARG A 7 23.53 -0.47 -8.93
C ARG A 7 22.69 -1.02 -7.77
N ILE A 8 21.56 -1.64 -8.06
CA ILE A 8 20.70 -2.25 -7.04
C ILE A 8 21.48 -3.29 -6.21
N ARG A 9 22.29 -4.13 -6.85
CA ARG A 9 23.13 -5.10 -6.11
C ARG A 9 24.20 -4.43 -5.25
N ALA A 10 24.80 -3.33 -5.70
CA ALA A 10 25.78 -2.58 -4.93
C ALA A 10 25.11 -1.96 -3.69
N ASP A 11 23.96 -1.30 -3.87
CA ASP A 11 23.21 -0.66 -2.78
C ASP A 11 22.72 -1.67 -1.74
N LEU A 12 22.24 -2.84 -2.18
CA LEU A 12 21.85 -3.93 -1.27
C LEU A 12 23.04 -4.49 -0.49
N LYS A 13 24.21 -4.60 -1.12
CA LYS A 13 25.43 -5.07 -0.47
C LYS A 13 25.95 -4.06 0.56
N GLU A 14 25.93 -2.77 0.23
CA GLU A 14 26.30 -1.68 1.14
C GLU A 14 25.35 -1.62 2.35
N SER A 15 24.05 -1.75 2.10
CA SER A 15 23.02 -1.75 3.14
C SER A 15 22.92 -3.06 3.92
N GLN A 16 23.72 -4.08 3.57
CA GLN A 16 23.67 -5.44 4.12
C GLN A 16 22.29 -6.11 4.01
N ILE A 17 21.48 -5.70 3.03
CA ILE A 17 20.14 -6.24 2.79
C ILE A 17 20.24 -7.47 1.91
N ASN A 18 19.68 -8.57 2.39
CA ASN A 18 19.56 -9.78 1.60
C ASN A 18 18.55 -9.55 0.45
N ILE A 19 18.98 -9.79 -0.80
CA ILE A 19 18.13 -9.67 -2.00
C ILE A 19 16.83 -10.49 -1.90
N TYR A 20 16.86 -11.64 -1.24
CA TYR A 20 15.66 -12.47 -1.02
C TYR A 20 14.66 -11.77 -0.09
N VAL A 21 15.14 -11.11 0.97
CA VAL A 21 14.31 -10.31 1.88
C VAL A 21 13.70 -9.12 1.15
N PHE A 22 14.50 -8.43 0.33
CA PHE A 22 14.02 -7.33 -0.51
C PHE A 22 12.91 -7.78 -1.47
N LEU A 23 13.08 -8.93 -2.14
CA LEU A 23 12.07 -9.47 -3.05
C LEU A 23 10.78 -9.87 -2.33
N VAL A 24 10.87 -10.40 -1.11
CA VAL A 24 9.70 -10.72 -0.26
C VAL A 24 8.97 -9.45 0.18
N PHE A 25 9.67 -8.33 0.33
CA PHE A 25 9.05 -7.04 0.67
C PHE A 25 8.11 -6.51 -0.43
N ILE A 26 8.32 -6.88 -1.69
CA ILE A 26 7.49 -6.42 -2.82
C ILE A 26 6.01 -6.84 -2.66
N PRO A 27 5.67 -8.14 -2.51
CA PRO A 27 4.27 -8.53 -2.29
C PRO A 27 3.74 -8.06 -0.93
N ILE A 28 4.59 -7.96 0.10
CA ILE A 28 4.19 -7.45 1.42
C ILE A 28 3.76 -5.98 1.32
N ALA A 29 4.51 -5.14 0.61
CA ALA A 29 4.18 -3.74 0.42
C ALA A 29 2.83 -3.59 -0.32
N PHE A 30 2.60 -4.39 -1.35
CA PHE A 30 1.32 -4.42 -2.06
C PHE A 30 0.14 -4.82 -1.16
N LEU A 31 0.29 -5.91 -0.40
CA LEU A 31 -0.75 -6.35 0.54
C LEU A 31 -1.00 -5.31 1.64
N SER A 32 0.07 -4.71 2.17
CA SER A 32 -0.03 -3.66 3.19
C SER A 32 -0.82 -2.46 2.69
N TYR A 33 -0.60 -2.07 1.43
CA TYR A 33 -1.39 -1.01 0.78
C TYR A 33 -2.87 -1.40 0.65
N LEU A 34 -3.17 -2.63 0.21
CA LEU A 34 -4.54 -3.11 0.11
C LEU A 34 -5.24 -3.11 1.48
N PHE A 35 -4.57 -3.60 2.52
CA PHE A 35 -5.12 -3.57 3.89
C PHE A 35 -5.28 -2.15 4.44
N HIS A 36 -4.40 -1.21 4.05
CA HIS A 36 -4.50 0.19 4.44
C HIS A 36 -5.78 0.83 3.89
N GLU A 37 -6.02 0.70 2.58
CA GLU A 37 -7.23 1.22 1.93
C GLU A 37 -8.49 0.47 2.42
N PHE A 38 -8.40 -0.85 2.62
CA PHE A 38 -9.49 -1.64 3.18
C PHE A 38 -9.85 -1.20 4.61
N GLY A 39 -8.85 -0.81 5.40
CA GLY A 39 -9.05 -0.22 6.72
C GLY A 39 -9.87 1.06 6.64
N HIS A 40 -9.47 2.02 5.81
CA HIS A 40 -10.22 3.26 5.59
C HIS A 40 -11.67 3.01 5.16
N TRP A 41 -11.87 2.07 4.24
CA TRP A 41 -13.20 1.64 3.82
C TRP A 41 -14.03 1.05 4.98
N THR A 42 -13.45 0.10 5.72
CA THR A 42 -14.15 -0.58 6.84
C THR A 42 -14.49 0.40 7.95
N PHE A 43 -13.59 1.32 8.29
CA PHE A 43 -13.85 2.35 9.30
C PHE A 43 -14.96 3.30 8.86
N GLY A 44 -15.01 3.73 7.60
CA GLY A 44 -16.11 4.56 7.10
C GLY A 44 -17.46 3.84 7.12
N GLU A 45 -17.48 2.57 6.70
CA GLU A 45 -18.71 1.76 6.72
C GLU A 45 -19.23 1.54 8.15
N ILE A 46 -18.33 1.28 9.12
CA ILE A 46 -18.69 1.15 10.54
C ILE A 46 -19.25 2.46 11.11
N LEU A 47 -18.73 3.61 10.66
CA LEU A 47 -19.20 4.93 11.06
C LEU A 47 -20.52 5.34 10.36
N GLY A 48 -21.01 4.53 9.42
CA GLY A 48 -22.27 4.74 8.71
C GLY A 48 -22.14 5.51 7.39
N ASP A 49 -20.92 5.74 6.92
CA ASP A 49 -20.66 6.36 5.61
C ASP A 49 -20.56 5.26 4.54
N ASP A 50 -21.35 5.36 3.47
CA ASP A 50 -21.26 4.48 2.30
C ASP A 50 -19.87 4.67 1.64
N MET A 51 -18.95 3.71 1.80
CA MET A 51 -17.59 3.82 1.27
C MET A 51 -17.41 3.05 -0.05
N VAL A 52 -16.60 3.57 -0.96
CA VAL A 52 -16.17 2.88 -2.18
C VAL A 52 -14.67 2.63 -2.14
N LEU A 53 -14.28 1.37 -2.30
CA LEU A 53 -12.89 0.93 -2.37
C LEU A 53 -12.43 0.87 -3.84
N SER A 54 -11.32 1.54 -4.14
CA SER A 54 -10.61 1.49 -5.42
C SER A 54 -9.17 1.04 -5.19
N LEU A 55 -8.54 0.49 -6.23
CA LEU A 55 -7.13 0.08 -6.24
C LEU A 55 -6.15 1.21 -5.94
N ASN A 56 -6.60 2.47 -5.94
CA ASN A 56 -5.79 3.65 -5.66
C ASN A 56 -6.36 4.54 -4.53
N ASN A 57 -7.54 4.23 -3.97
CA ASN A 57 -8.21 5.10 -3.01
C ASN A 57 -9.42 4.43 -2.34
N ALA A 58 -9.64 4.66 -1.04
CA ALA A 58 -10.90 4.45 -0.35
C ALA A 58 -11.56 5.80 -0.05
N ALA A 59 -12.76 6.06 -0.58
CA ALA A 59 -13.47 7.32 -0.37
C ALA A 59 -14.98 7.13 -0.20
N PRO A 60 -15.67 8.04 0.51
CA PRO A 60 -17.13 8.03 0.60
C PRO A 60 -17.78 8.18 -0.78
N LYS A 61 -18.81 7.37 -1.06
CA LYS A 61 -19.56 7.31 -2.32
C LYS A 61 -20.27 8.62 -2.66
N SER A 62 -20.63 9.40 -1.65
CA SER A 62 -21.15 10.75 -1.80
C SER A 62 -20.63 11.60 -0.63
N GLY A 63 -20.18 12.82 -0.91
CA GLY A 63 -19.61 13.74 0.07
C GLY A 63 -20.64 14.34 1.04
N VAL A 64 -21.54 13.53 1.57
CA VAL A 64 -22.37 13.92 2.71
C VAL A 64 -21.62 13.46 3.95
N PHE A 65 -20.68 14.27 4.41
CA PHE A 65 -20.33 14.25 5.82
C PHE A 65 -21.64 14.50 6.57
N SER A 66 -22.22 13.47 7.19
CA SER A 66 -23.27 13.69 8.18
C SER A 66 -22.58 14.33 9.38
N SER A 67 -22.51 15.66 9.38
CA SER A 67 -22.26 16.42 10.60
C SER A 67 -23.47 16.20 11.51
N SER A 68 -23.33 15.30 12.48
CA SER A 68 -24.18 15.26 13.67
C SER A 68 -23.99 16.51 14.51
#